data_AF-A0A7C4RAD8-F1
#
_entry.id   AF-A0A7C4RAD8-F1
#
_cell.length_a   1.000
_cell.length_b   1.000
_cell.length_c   1.000
_cell.angle_alpha   90.00
_cell.angle_beta   90.00
_cell.angle_gamma   90.00
#
_symmetry.space_group_name_H-M   'P 1'
#
loop_
_entity.id
_entity.type
_entity.pdbx_description
1 polymer ?
#
loop_
_entity_poly.entity_id
_entity_poly.type
_entity_poly.pdbx_seq_one_letter_code
_entity_poly.pdbx_strand_id
1 'polypeptide(L)' 'MMRILGIDPGTATTGWGVITFEGGKFKTEGCGCILTPAKQNQAVCLAHIFNEFNKIITMSLGFTLSPPLSR' A
#
# COMPACT_ATOMS: atom_id res chain seq x y z
N MET A 1 6.45 0.80 19.43
CA MET A 1 6.62 0.51 17.99
C MET A 1 6.02 1.60 17.09
N MET A 2 6.81 2.22 16.22
CA MET A 2 6.34 3.08 15.13
C MET A 2 6.43 2.31 13.80
N ARG A 3 5.44 2.46 12.91
CA ARG A 3 5.42 1.80 11.60
C ARG A 3 5.34 2.86 10.51
N ILE A 4 6.17 2.74 9.50
CA ILE A 4 6.35 3.71 8.43
C ILE A 4 6.14 3.00 7.10
N LEU A 5 5.26 3.56 6.26
CA LEU A 5 5.02 3.12 4.89
C LEU A 5 5.64 4.15 3.94
N GLY A 6 6.63 3.73 3.16
CA GLY A 6 7.15 4.47 2.01
C GLY A 6 6.40 4.09 0.74
N ILE A 7 6.12 5.08 -0.10
CA ILE A 7 5.44 4.93 -1.39
C ILE A 7 6.28 5.61 -2.47
N ASP A 8 6.54 4.89 -3.55
CA ASP A 8 7.18 5.39 -4.77
C ASP A 8 6.15 5.36 -5.92
N PRO A 9 5.44 6.48 -6.17
CA PRO A 9 4.27 6.49 -7.03
C PRO A 9 4.62 6.37 -8.52
N GLY A 10 3.89 5.50 -9.24
CA GLY A 10 3.98 5.40 -10.69
C GLY A 10 2.71 4.81 -11.30
N THR A 11 2.26 5.34 -12.45
CA THR A 11 0.98 4.98 -13.07
C THR A 11 0.93 3.57 -13.63
N ALA A 12 2.08 2.98 -13.99
CA ALA A 12 2.19 1.58 -14.44
C ALA A 12 2.70 0.65 -13.33
N THR A 13 3.55 1.17 -12.45
CA THR A 13 4.19 0.43 -11.35
C THR A 13 4.36 1.40 -10.21
N THR A 14 3.75 1.10 -9.06
CA THR A 14 3.91 1.88 -7.83
C THR A 14 4.63 1.04 -6.79
N GLY A 15 5.82 1.46 -6.37
CA GLY A 15 6.60 0.78 -5.34
C GLY A 15 6.09 1.10 -3.92
N TRP A 16 6.28 0.16 -3.00
CA TRP A 16 5.97 0.36 -1.59
C TRP A 16 6.95 -0.39 -0.67
N GLY A 17 7.14 0.12 0.54
CA GLY A 17 7.95 -0.51 1.58
C GLY A 17 7.47 -0.15 2.97
N VAL A 18 7.41 -1.13 3.87
CA VAL A 18 7.05 -0.94 5.28
C VAL A 18 8.26 -1.24 6.16
N ILE A 19 8.56 -0.30 7.05
CA ILE A 19 9.56 -0.47 8.09
C ILE A 19 8.94 -0.20 9.47
N THR A 20 9.51 -0.79 10.50
CA THR A 20 9.18 -0.51 11.89
C THR A 20 10.38 0.11 12.59
N PHE A 21 10.10 0.98 13.54
CA PHE A 21 11.08 1.60 14.41
C PHE A 21 10.71 1.33 15.86
N GLU A 22 11.57 0.60 16.57
CA GLU A 22 11.38 0.24 17.96
C GLU A 22 12.73 0.12 18.67
N GLY A 23 12.84 0.70 19.87
CA GLY A 23 14.06 0.65 20.67
C GLY A 23 15.28 1.25 19.96
N GLY A 24 15.10 2.26 19.11
CA GLY A 24 16.18 2.90 18.37
C GLY A 24 16.66 2.13 17.14
N LYS A 25 16.03 1.01 16.78
CA LYS A 25 16.39 0.18 15.62
C LYS A 25 15.29 0.22 14.57
N PHE A 26 15.71 0.29 13.31
CA PHE A 26 14.82 0.07 12.17
C PHE A 26 14.81 -1.41 11.78
N LYS A 27 13.65 -1.90 11.40
CA LYS A 27 13.47 -3.25 10.85
C LYS A 27 12.58 -3.18 9.62
N THR A 28 12.98 -3.86 8.55
CA THR A 28 12.14 -4.01 7.36
C THR A 28 11.06 -5.05 7.62
N GLU A 29 9.80 -4.68 7.39
CA GLU A 29 8.65 -5.58 7.54
C GLU A 29 8.23 -6.18 6.20
N GLY A 30 8.37 -5.41 5.11
CA GLY A 30 8.04 -5.88 3.77
C GLY A 30 8.23 -4.79 2.72
N CYS A 31 8.35 -5.19 1.46
CA CYS A 31 8.37 -4.28 0.32
C CYS A 31 7.85 -4.98 -0.93
N GLY A 32 7.45 -4.21 -1.93
CA GLY A 32 6.95 -4.73 -3.19
C GLY A 32 6.54 -3.63 -4.16
N CYS A 33 5.88 -4.03 -5.25
CA CYS A 33 5.35 -3.12 -6.24
C CYS A 33 3.92 -3.51 -6.60
N ILE A 34 3.05 -2.52 -6.73
CA ILE A 34 1.71 -2.65 -7.30
C ILE A 34 1.83 -2.45 -8.81
N LEU A 35 1.52 -3.50 -9.56
CA LEU A 35 1.48 -3.46 -11.02
C LEU A 35 0.05 -3.21 -11.47
N THR A 36 -0.17 -2.15 -12.26
CA THR A 36 -1.48 -1.90 -12.85
C THR A 36 -1.58 -2.58 -14.21
N PRO A 37 -2.77 -3.06 -14.62
CA PRO A 37 -2.96 -3.69 -15.92
C PRO A 37 -2.64 -2.71 -17.07
N ALA A 38 -1.93 -3.21 -18.10
CA ALA A 38 -1.64 -2.42 -19.29
C ALA A 38 -2.92 -2.09 -20.08
N LYS A 39 -2.94 -0.93 -20.76
CA LYS A 39 -4.02 -0.47 -21.65
C LYS A 39 -5.37 -0.18 -20.97
N GLN A 40 -5.40 -0.03 -19.65
CA GLN A 40 -6.59 0.46 -18.94
C GLN A 40 -6.62 1.99 -18.85
N ASN A 41 -7.83 2.55 -18.68
CA ASN A 41 -8.00 3.97 -18.42
C ASN A 41 -7.43 4.33 -17.04
N GLN A 42 -6.84 5.52 -16.93
CA GLN A 42 -6.18 6.06 -15.73
C GLN A 42 -7.05 5.96 -14.47
N ALA A 43 -8.36 6.15 -14.57
CA ALA A 43 -9.28 6.00 -13.44
C ALA A 43 -9.26 4.58 -12.84
N VAL A 44 -9.17 3.55 -13.69
CA VAL A 44 -9.14 2.15 -13.24
C VAL A 44 -7.79 1.83 -12.60
N CYS A 45 -6.69 2.33 -13.19
CA CYS A 45 -5.35 2.19 -12.59
C CYS A 45 -5.29 2.84 -11.20
N LEU A 46 -5.85 4.04 -11.03
CA LEU A 46 -5.91 4.72 -9.74
C LEU A 46 -6.77 3.96 -8.71
N ALA A 47 -7.94 3.46 -9.12
CA ALA A 47 -8.78 2.63 -8.25
C ALA A 47 -8.07 1.33 -7.83
N HIS A 48 -7.32 0.71 -8.74
CA HIS A 48 -6.52 -0.47 -8.44
C HIS A 48 -5.41 -0.17 -7.42
N ILE A 49 -4.63 0.89 -7.65
CA ILE A 49 -3.58 1.35 -6.72
C ILE A 49 -4.17 1.63 -5.33
N PHE A 50 -5.31 2.34 -5.28
CA PHE A 50 -6.01 2.62 -4.03
C PHE A 50 -6.43 1.36 -3.28
N ASN A 51 -7.03 0.38 -3.98
CA ASN A 51 -7.46 -0.87 -3.38
C ASN A 51 -6.28 -1.69 -2.84
N GLU A 52 -5.18 -1.76 -3.59
CA GLU A 52 -3.98 -2.48 -3.16
C GLU A 52 -3.31 -1.83 -1.95
N PHE A 53 -3.20 -0.50 -1.92
CA PHE A 53 -2.67 0.19 -0.74
C PHE A 53 -3.54 0.00 0.49
N ASN A 54 -4.87 0.03 0.36
CA ASN A 54 -5.76 -0.25 1.48
C ASN A 54 -5.52 -1.66 2.05
N LYS A 55 -5.30 -2.67 1.21
CA LYS A 55 -4.94 -4.03 1.67
C LYS A 55 -3.63 -4.02 2.44
N ILE A 56 -2.58 -3.37 1.90
CA ILE A 56 -1.27 -3.27 2.55
C ILE A 56 -1.40 -2.58 3.92
N ILE A 57 -2.11 -1.45 3.98
CA ILE A 57 -2.34 -0.70 5.23
C ILE A 57 -3.12 -1.55 6.24
N THR A 58 -4.19 -2.23 5.81
CA THR A 58 -5.01 -3.14 6.63
C THR A 58 -4.16 -4.24 7.25
N MET A 59 -3.40 -4.96 6.41
CA MET A 59 -2.50 -6.03 6.84
C MET A 59 -1.41 -5.50 7.79
N SER A 60 -0.93 -4.29 7.53
CA SER A 60 0.13 -3.65 8.32
C SER A 60 -0.37 -3.07 9.65
N LEU A 61 -1.64 -2.71 9.78
CA LEU A 61 -2.21 -2.17 11.03
C LEU A 61 -2.85 -3.23 11.92
N GLY A 62 -3.05 -4.46 11.41
CA GLY A 62 -3.74 -5.51 12.16
C GLY A 62 -5.22 -5.23 12.40
N PHE A 63 -5.80 -4.26 11.67
CA PHE A 63 -7.22 -3.94 11.68
C PHE A 63 -7.85 -4.43 10.39
N THR A 64 -9.01 -5.09 10.47
CA THR A 64 -9.87 -5.31 9.30
C THR A 64 -10.57 -3.99 8.99
N LEU A 65 -10.17 -3.31 7.90
CA LEU A 65 -10.96 -2.19 7.39
C LEU A 65 -12.33 -2.74 6.97
N SER A 66 -13.39 -2.27 7.61
CA SER A 66 -14.77 -2.48 7.16
C SER A 66 -14.86 -2.09 5.68
N PRO A 67 -15.61 -2.82 4.84
CA PRO A 67 -15.73 -2.51 3.42
C PRO A 67 -16.17 -1.04 3.23
N PRO A 68 -15.70 -0.36 2.17
CA PRO A 68 -16.09 1.01 1.91
C PRO A 68 -17.61 1.06 1.75
N LEU A 69 -18.25 1.98 2.46
CA LEU A 69 -19.68 2.25 2.30
C LEU A 69 -19.96 2.45 0.81
N SER A 70 -20.68 1.50 0.22
CA SER A 70 -21.24 1.64 -1.12
C SER A 70 -22.16 2.86 -1.09
N ARG A 71 -21.78 3.90 -1.84
CA ARG A 71 -22.67 5.02 -2.10
C ARG A 71 -23.78 4.59 -3.05
#